data_AF-A0A5E4QU90-F1
#
_entry.id   AF-A0A5E4QU90-F1
#
_cell.length_a   1.000
_cell.length_b   1.000
_cell.length_c   1.000
_cell.angle_alpha   90.00
_cell.angle_beta   90.00
_cell.angle_gamma   90.00
#
_symmetry.space_group_name_H-M   'P 1'
#
loop_
_entity.id
_entity.type
_entity.pdbx_description
1 polymer ?
#
loop_
_entity_poly.entity_id
_entity_poly.type
_entity_poly.pdbx_seq_one_letter_code
_entity_poly.pdbx_strand_id
1 'polypeptide(L)'
;MVFHRKTLFLLVDVMFVIVIKTYADENCETIPTEVHVTKEEYDEMGSLARSCSGEVTVNKCEGICNSQVQPSVVTQTGFLKECFCCKENYLRERLVTLTHCYDPDGIRLQDEDRAMMEVRLREPAECKCYKCGDYSR
;
A
#
# COMPACT_ATOMS: atom_id res chain seq x y z
N MET A 1 -2.63 44.90 35.26
CA MET A 1 -3.54 44.30 34.23
C MET A 1 -2.89 44.06 32.87
N VAL A 2 -2.02 44.94 32.36
CA VAL A 2 -1.39 44.78 31.01
C VAL A 2 -0.41 43.60 30.93
N PHE A 3 0.31 43.31 32.01
CA PHE A 3 1.30 42.22 32.05
C PHE A 3 0.65 40.83 31.89
N HIS A 4 -0.39 40.53 32.67
CA HIS A 4 -1.16 39.28 32.58
C HIS A 4 -1.78 39.03 31.21
N ARG A 5 -2.25 40.09 30.53
CA ARG A 5 -2.80 39.96 29.18
C ARG A 5 -1.73 39.54 28.17
N LYS A 6 -0.52 40.11 28.25
CA LYS A 6 0.61 39.70 27.39
C LYS A 6 1.09 38.27 27.68
N THR A 7 1.13 37.86 28.95
CA THR A 7 1.49 36.49 29.33
C THR A 7 0.45 35.48 28.83
N LEU A 8 -0.84 35.84 28.89
CA LEU A 8 -1.92 34.99 28.38
C LEU A 8 -1.84 34.79 26.86
N PHE A 9 -1.59 35.87 26.10
CA PHE A 9 -1.37 35.76 24.65
C PHE A 9 -0.18 34.86 24.31
N LEU A 10 0.96 35.05 24.98
CA LEU A 10 2.14 34.19 24.81
C LEU A 10 1.86 32.72 25.12
N LEU A 11 1.09 32.43 26.19
CA LEU A 11 0.72 31.05 26.53
C LEU A 11 -0.20 30.42 25.49
N VAL A 12 -1.16 31.18 24.95
CA VAL A 12 -2.05 30.71 23.88
C VAL A 12 -1.26 30.44 22.60
N ASP A 13 -0.34 31.32 22.21
CA ASP A 13 0.52 31.12 21.04
C ASP A 13 1.42 29.89 21.20
N VAL A 14 2.01 29.69 22.39
CA VAL A 14 2.81 28.50 22.69
C VAL A 14 1.96 27.23 22.63
N MET A 15 0.76 27.25 23.21
CA MET A 15 -0.18 26.11 23.12
C MET A 15 -0.57 25.81 21.67
N PHE A 16 -0.80 26.84 20.85
CA PHE A 16 -1.13 26.67 19.44
C PHE A 16 0.02 26.03 18.65
N VAL A 17 1.27 26.46 18.90
CA VAL A 17 2.47 25.86 18.29
C VAL A 17 2.67 24.42 18.73
N ILE A 18 2.42 24.08 20.00
CA ILE A 18 2.51 22.71 20.51
C ILE A 18 1.47 21.81 19.82
N VAL A 19 0.23 22.26 19.70
CA VAL A 19 -0.86 21.50 19.03
C VAL A 19 -0.52 21.22 17.57
N ILE A 20 0.02 22.21 16.84
CA ILE A 20 0.45 22.03 15.44
C ILE A 20 1.59 21.02 15.33
N LYS A 21 2.54 21.03 16.28
CA LYS A 21 3.69 20.10 16.27
C LYS A 21 3.30 18.65 16.61
N THR A 22 2.23 18.44 17.38
CA THR A 22 1.78 17.10 17.78
C THR A 22 0.96 16.37 16.71
N TYR A 23 0.40 17.10 15.76
CA TYR A 23 -0.11 16.50 14.52
C TYR A 23 1.07 16.24 13.59
N ALA A 24 1.80 15.14 13.82
CA ALA A 24 2.51 14.53 12.71
C ALA A 24 1.44 14.15 11.68
N ASP A 25 1.53 14.76 10.50
CA ASP A 25 0.52 14.63 9.45
C ASP A 25 0.45 13.17 9.00
N GLU A 26 -0.60 12.48 9.42
CA GLU A 26 -0.87 11.12 8.98
C GLU A 26 -1.32 11.20 7.53
N ASN A 27 -0.53 10.59 6.64
CA ASN A 27 -0.86 10.56 5.23
C ASN A 27 -0.62 9.17 4.68
N CYS A 28 -1.69 8.40 4.54
CA CYS A 28 -1.70 7.05 3.95
C CYS A 28 -2.53 7.07 2.68
N GLU A 29 -1.87 6.90 1.54
CA GLU A 29 -2.44 7.12 0.22
C GLU A 29 -2.49 5.84 -0.61
N THR A 30 -3.43 5.81 -1.55
CA THR A 30 -3.51 4.81 -2.62
C THR A 30 -2.87 5.39 -3.88
N ILE A 31 -1.69 4.89 -4.24
CA ILE A 31 -0.87 5.45 -5.32
C ILE A 31 -0.84 4.46 -6.50
N PRO A 32 -1.05 4.91 -7.75
CA PRO A 32 -0.84 4.09 -8.93
C PRO A 32 0.66 3.86 -9.17
N THR A 33 1.06 2.65 -9.53
CA THR A 33 2.47 2.27 -9.77
C THR A 33 2.55 1.29 -10.93
N GLU A 34 3.52 1.49 -11.80
CA GLU A 34 3.79 0.59 -12.93
C GLU A 34 4.56 -0.65 -12.45
N VAL A 35 4.08 -1.83 -12.84
CA VAL A 35 4.71 -3.11 -12.54
C VAL A 35 4.76 -3.99 -13.77
N HIS A 36 5.86 -4.72 -13.92
CA HIS A 36 6.01 -5.74 -14.93
C HIS A 36 5.30 -7.03 -14.47
N VAL A 37 4.30 -7.48 -15.23
CA VAL A 37 3.55 -8.70 -14.95
C VAL A 37 3.89 -9.76 -15.98
N THR A 38 4.21 -10.97 -15.52
CA THR A 38 4.40 -12.15 -16.36
C THR A 38 3.45 -13.24 -15.91
N LYS A 39 2.76 -13.87 -16.86
CA LYS A 39 1.86 -14.99 -16.62
C LYS A 39 2.16 -16.13 -17.59
N GLU A 40 2.32 -17.31 -17.02
CA GLU A 40 2.53 -18.55 -17.76
C GLU A 40 1.22 -19.34 -17.81
N GLU A 41 0.97 -19.96 -18.96
CA GLU A 41 -0.09 -20.93 -19.18
C GLU A 41 0.53 -22.30 -19.47
N TYR A 42 0.00 -23.32 -18.80
CA TYR A 42 0.46 -24.70 -18.92
C TYR A 42 -0.66 -25.54 -19.56
N ASP A 43 -0.27 -26.48 -20.40
CA ASP A 43 -1.21 -27.43 -21.00
C ASP A 43 -1.65 -28.52 -20.00
N GLU A 44 -2.56 -29.41 -20.42
CA GLU A 44 -3.08 -30.51 -19.59
C GLU A 44 -2.00 -31.51 -19.16
N MET A 45 -0.87 -31.54 -19.89
CA MET A 45 0.28 -32.39 -19.61
C MET A 45 1.30 -31.69 -18.68
N GLY A 46 1.03 -30.45 -18.28
CA GLY A 46 1.88 -29.63 -17.41
C GLY A 46 3.08 -29.02 -18.12
N SER A 47 3.12 -29.06 -19.46
CA SER A 47 4.16 -28.40 -20.26
C SER A 47 3.78 -26.93 -20.48
N LEU A 48 4.78 -26.05 -20.57
CA LEU A 48 4.55 -24.63 -20.85
C LEU A 48 3.88 -24.50 -22.23
N ALA A 49 2.71 -23.87 -22.30
CA ALA A 49 2.01 -23.60 -23.56
C ALA A 49 2.38 -22.22 -24.12
N ARG A 50 2.42 -21.20 -23.25
CA ARG A 50 2.88 -19.85 -23.57
C ARG A 50 3.20 -19.04 -22.32
N SER A 51 4.02 -18.01 -22.47
CA SER A 51 4.31 -17.01 -21.44
C SER A 51 3.99 -15.62 -21.97
N CYS A 52 3.13 -14.88 -21.27
CA CYS A 52 2.71 -13.54 -21.64
C CYS A 52 3.18 -12.52 -20.61
N SER A 53 3.67 -11.36 -21.06
CA SER A 53 4.07 -10.26 -20.19
C SER A 53 3.57 -8.89 -20.64
N GLY A 54 3.63 -7.93 -19.73
CA GLY A 54 3.25 -6.55 -19.99
C GLY A 54 3.47 -5.65 -18.79
N GLU A 55 3.62 -4.35 -19.06
CA GLU A 55 3.61 -3.32 -18.01
C GLU A 55 2.16 -2.97 -17.67
N VAL A 56 1.84 -2.99 -16.40
CA VAL A 56 0.50 -2.73 -15.89
C VAL A 56 0.59 -1.74 -14.75
N THR A 57 -0.21 -0.67 -14.79
CA THR A 57 -0.38 0.21 -13.63
C THR A 57 -1.31 -0.45 -12.61
N VAL A 58 -0.83 -0.71 -11.40
CA VAL A 58 -1.59 -1.23 -10.26
C VAL A 58 -1.53 -0.25 -9.09
N ASN A 59 -2.53 -0.29 -8.22
CA ASN A 59 -2.50 0.51 -7.00
C ASN A 59 -1.58 -0.12 -5.95
N LYS A 60 -0.94 0.71 -5.12
CA LYS A 60 -0.24 0.33 -3.89
C LYS A 60 -0.61 1.27 -2.74
N CYS A 61 -0.40 0.82 -1.51
CA CYS A 61 -0.52 1.66 -0.31
C CYS A 61 0.84 2.21 0.09
N GLU A 62 0.92 3.53 0.28
CA GLU A 62 2.15 4.19 0.71
C GLU A 62 1.83 5.39 1.59
N GLY A 63 2.61 5.58 2.66
CA GLY A 63 2.36 6.67 3.58
C GLY A 63 2.97 6.52 4.97
N ILE A 64 2.65 7.51 5.81
CA ILE A 64 3.10 7.61 7.20
C ILE A 64 1.88 7.50 8.12
N CYS A 65 1.98 6.61 9.11
CA CYS A 65 0.95 6.40 10.12
C CYS A 65 1.48 6.75 11.52
N ASN A 66 0.64 7.38 12.32
CA ASN A 66 1.00 7.77 13.68
C ASN A 66 1.16 6.54 14.57
N SER A 67 2.35 6.40 15.16
CA SER A 67 2.72 5.30 16.04
C SER A 67 3.42 5.82 17.28
N GLN A 68 3.19 5.16 18.42
CA GLN A 68 3.75 5.58 19.69
C GLN A 68 4.31 4.40 20.49
N VAL A 69 5.33 4.69 21.28
CA VAL A 69 5.94 3.75 22.22
C VAL A 69 6.03 4.43 23.57
N GLN A 70 5.55 3.74 24.61
CA GLN A 70 5.63 4.21 25.98
C GLN A 70 6.25 3.15 26.88
N PRO A 71 7.06 3.53 27.88
CA PRO A 71 7.55 2.60 28.89
C PRO A 71 6.40 1.88 29.60
N SER A 72 6.58 0.61 29.94
CA SER A 72 5.55 -0.17 30.64
C SER A 72 6.17 -1.24 31.52
N VAL A 73 5.68 -1.34 32.76
CA VAL A 73 6.06 -2.38 33.72
C VAL A 73 5.21 -3.66 33.58
N VAL A 74 4.15 -3.61 32.77
CA VAL A 74 3.20 -4.73 32.59
C VAL A 74 3.61 -5.62 31.42
N THR A 75 4.23 -5.04 30.39
CA THR A 75 4.69 -5.77 29.20
C THR A 75 6.10 -6.30 29.41
N GLN A 76 6.36 -7.55 29.05
CA GLN A 76 7.70 -8.19 29.19
C GLN A 76 8.82 -7.45 28.46
N THR A 77 8.51 -6.76 27.36
CA THR A 77 9.45 -5.95 26.58
C THR A 77 9.88 -4.65 27.28
N GLY A 78 9.24 -4.29 28.41
CA GLY A 78 9.46 -3.00 29.08
C GLY A 78 8.81 -1.79 28.38
N PHE A 79 8.12 -2.02 27.25
CA PHE A 79 7.48 -0.98 26.45
C PHE A 79 6.13 -1.44 25.91
N LEU A 80 5.11 -0.62 26.09
CA LEU A 80 3.86 -0.72 25.35
C LEU A 80 4.05 -0.04 23.99
N LYS A 81 3.77 -0.77 22.92
CA LYS A 81 3.92 -0.31 21.53
C LYS A 81 2.53 -0.24 20.88
N GLU A 82 2.20 0.92 20.33
CA GLU A 82 1.02 1.14 19.52
C GLU A 82 1.49 1.57 18.13
N CYS A 83 1.61 0.58 17.24
CA CYS A 83 2.15 0.77 15.90
C CYS A 83 1.03 0.65 14.87
N PHE A 84 1.00 1.60 13.94
CA PHE A 84 0.05 1.64 12.83
C PHE A 84 0.80 1.59 11.50
N CYS A 85 0.25 0.83 10.55
CA CYS A 85 0.82 0.53 9.25
C CYS A 85 -0.17 0.98 8.16
N CYS A 86 0.32 1.66 7.12
CA CYS A 86 -0.49 2.01 5.95
C CYS A 86 -0.73 0.74 5.15
N LYS A 87 -2.00 0.30 5.09
CA LYS A 87 -2.40 -0.99 4.52
C LYS A 87 -3.70 -0.86 3.73
N GLU A 88 -3.99 -1.88 2.95
CA GLU A 88 -5.19 -2.02 2.16
C GLU A 88 -6.43 -2.04 3.07
N ASN A 89 -7.40 -1.18 2.78
CA ASN A 89 -8.72 -1.23 3.40
C ASN A 89 -9.64 -2.20 2.64
N TYR A 90 -9.66 -2.07 1.32
CA TYR A 90 -10.42 -2.94 0.43
C TYR A 90 -9.59 -3.27 -0.81
N LEU A 91 -9.79 -4.48 -1.32
CA LEU A 91 -9.22 -4.91 -2.59
C LEU A 91 -10.30 -4.88 -3.67
N ARG A 92 -9.95 -4.41 -4.86
CA ARG A 92 -10.78 -4.57 -6.06
C ARG A 92 -10.12 -5.51 -7.04
N GLU A 93 -10.92 -6.30 -7.74
CA GLU A 93 -10.46 -7.13 -8.83
C GLU A 93 -10.53 -6.36 -10.15
N ARG A 94 -9.52 -6.52 -10.99
CA ARG A 94 -9.41 -5.89 -12.30
C ARG A 94 -8.84 -6.88 -13.31
N LEU A 95 -9.47 -6.95 -14.48
CA LEU A 95 -8.94 -7.68 -15.63
C LEU A 95 -7.91 -6.81 -16.35
N VAL A 96 -6.77 -7.41 -16.69
CA VAL A 96 -5.70 -6.77 -17.45
C VAL A 96 -5.29 -7.66 -18.61
N THR A 97 -4.99 -7.07 -19.75
CA THR A 97 -4.58 -7.79 -20.95
C THR A 97 -3.08 -7.68 -21.13
N LEU A 98 -2.39 -8.82 -21.14
CA LEU A 98 -0.98 -8.94 -21.49
C LEU A 98 -0.86 -9.20 -22.98
N THR A 99 0.09 -8.53 -23.65
CA THR A 99 0.19 -8.50 -25.12
C THR A 99 1.55 -9.00 -25.66
N HIS A 100 2.52 -9.22 -24.77
CA HIS A 100 3.81 -9.80 -25.15
C HIS A 100 3.81 -11.28 -24.84
N CYS A 101 3.18 -12.07 -25.70
CA CYS A 101 3.08 -13.52 -25.56
C CYS A 101 4.12 -14.26 -26.43
N TYR A 102 4.77 -15.25 -25.83
CA TYR A 102 5.82 -16.07 -26.43
C TYR A 102 5.49 -17.55 -26.25
N ASP A 103 5.85 -18.36 -27.23
CA ASP A 103 5.81 -19.82 -27.15
C ASP A 103 6.99 -20.36 -26.31
N PRO A 104 7.07 -21.69 -26.08
CA PRO A 104 8.15 -22.29 -25.29
C PRO A 104 9.55 -22.12 -25.90
N ASP A 105 9.62 -21.92 -27.22
CA ASP A 105 10.87 -21.67 -27.95
C ASP A 105 11.27 -20.17 -27.92
N GLY A 106 10.45 -19.32 -27.29
CA GLY A 106 10.69 -17.88 -27.17
C GLY A 106 10.28 -17.07 -28.40
N ILE A 107 9.53 -17.65 -29.32
CA ILE A 107 9.03 -16.97 -30.52
C ILE A 107 7.74 -16.22 -30.17
N ARG A 108 7.66 -14.96 -30.60
CA ARG A 108 6.48 -14.12 -30.35
C ARG A 108 5.26 -14.66 -31.11
N LEU A 109 4.18 -14.89 -30.38
CA LEU A 109 2.89 -15.31 -30.92
C LEU A 109 2.20 -14.14 -31.64
N GLN A 110 1.66 -14.39 -32.83
CA GLN A 110 0.97 -13.39 -33.65
C GLN A 110 -0.52 -13.73 -33.91
N ASP A 111 -0.94 -14.95 -33.57
CA ASP A 111 -2.34 -15.36 -33.72
C ASP A 111 -3.22 -14.59 -32.73
N GLU A 112 -4.36 -14.03 -33.17
CA GLU A 112 -5.21 -13.17 -32.33
C GLU A 112 -5.57 -13.81 -30.97
N ASP A 113 -5.89 -15.10 -30.95
CA ASP A 113 -6.27 -15.83 -29.74
C ASP A 113 -5.09 -16.09 -28.78
N ARG A 114 -3.86 -16.17 -29.32
CA ARG A 114 -2.66 -16.58 -28.56
C ARG A 114 -1.72 -15.42 -28.25
N ALA A 115 -1.82 -14.32 -28.99
CA ALA A 115 -1.00 -13.13 -28.86
C ALA A 115 -1.41 -12.25 -27.66
N MET A 116 -2.56 -12.52 -27.04
CA MET A 116 -3.05 -11.80 -25.86
C MET A 116 -3.51 -12.75 -24.77
N MET A 117 -3.41 -12.30 -23.52
CA MET A 117 -3.87 -13.05 -22.35
C MET A 117 -4.52 -12.12 -21.32
N GLU A 118 -5.74 -12.45 -20.90
CA GLU A 118 -6.41 -11.75 -19.81
C GLU A 118 -6.05 -12.34 -18.45
N VAL A 119 -5.63 -11.50 -17.52
CA VAL A 119 -5.24 -11.88 -16.16
C VAL A 119 -6.09 -11.09 -15.16
N ARG A 120 -6.57 -11.78 -14.12
CA ARG A 120 -7.24 -11.17 -12.98
C ARG A 120 -6.22 -10.74 -11.95
N LEU A 121 -6.11 -9.44 -11.72
CA LEU A 121 -5.29 -8.86 -10.66
C LEU A 121 -6.19 -8.32 -9.54
N ARG A 122 -5.73 -8.43 -8.30
CA ARG A 122 -6.36 -7.79 -7.14
C ARG A 122 -5.43 -6.68 -6.66
N GLU A 123 -5.97 -5.46 -6.60
CA GLU A 123 -5.22 -4.27 -6.19
C GLU A 123 -5.99 -3.50 -5.10
N PRO A 124 -5.31 -2.70 -4.27
CA PRO A 124 -5.96 -1.86 -3.26
C PRO A 124 -6.89 -0.82 -3.92
N ALA A 125 -8.14 -0.79 -3.49
CA ALA A 125 -9.09 0.27 -3.85
C ALA A 125 -8.98 1.48 -2.93
N GLU A 126 -8.55 1.25 -1.69
CA GLU A 126 -8.38 2.27 -0.65
C GLU A 126 -7.32 1.80 0.35
N CYS A 127 -6.54 2.74 0.90
CA CYS A 127 -5.51 2.50 1.90
C CYS A 127 -5.82 3.29 3.18
N LYS A 128 -5.56 2.69 4.34
CA LYS A 128 -5.75 3.30 5.67
C LYS A 128 -4.69 2.83 6.66
N CYS A 129 -4.48 3.61 7.72
CA CYS A 129 -3.64 3.22 8.83
C CYS A 129 -4.34 2.20 9.74
N TYR A 130 -3.72 1.04 9.91
CA TYR A 130 -4.21 -0.04 10.76
C TYR A 130 -3.18 -0.50 11.76
N LYS A 131 -3.65 -0.94 12.95
CA LYS A 131 -2.77 -1.50 13.96
C LYS A 131 -1.95 -2.65 13.36
N CYS A 132 -0.63 -2.55 13.44
CA CYS A 132 0.25 -3.57 12.91
C CYS A 132 0.08 -4.87 13.71
N GLY A 133 0.13 -6.02 13.03
CA GLY A 133 -0.02 -7.35 13.64
C GLY A 133 -1.46 -7.81 13.87
N ASP A 134 -2.47 -6.99 13.53
CA ASP A 134 -3.85 -7.44 13.45
C ASP A 134 -4.13 -8.03 12.06
N TYR A 135 -4.30 -9.36 12.01
CA TYR A 135 -4.61 -10.12 10.78
C TYR A 135 -6.05 -10.64 10.78
N SER A 136 -6.87 -10.26 11.76
CA SER A 136 -8.26 -10.73 11.87
C SER A 136 -9.22 -10.07 10.88
N ARG A 137 -8.67 -9.45 9.83
CA ARG A 137 -9.36 -8.71 8.78
C ARG A 137 -9.08 -9.30 7.41
#